data_AF-A0AAV2YUV4-F1
#
_entry.id   AF-A0AAV2YUV4-F1
#
_cell.length_a   1.000
_cell.length_b   1.000
_cell.length_c   1.000
_cell.angle_alpha   90.00
_cell.angle_beta   90.00
_cell.angle_gamma   90.00
#
_symmetry.space_group_name_H-M   'P 1'
#
loop_
_entity.id
_entity.type
_entity.pdbx_description
1 polymer ?
#
loop_
_entity_poly.entity_id
_entity_poly.type
_entity_poly.pdbx_seq_one_letter_code
_entity_poly.pdbx_strand_id
1 'polypeptide(L)'
;MAVGLNDPTSCSVDAQDVFSPFDSKLFAQYFPAAAGVNASAYLPAFLFEIDPEWRAMWLAFQAAVLGTYDFVRLWIVFLRLIAVPILNCLSVIIEALMPHLLTGAELALEYVKAMDPAHQAMTVGVLAAVGVCIRYGYVRRARLAYVAFCRSVKVRYRSFLASVSDKSKTAALLLPHVAFLVGAYASIYWLPTIVMDFWDNESLFTMLVVVIPVIRSIRAIRMRRLHLYREALLEVGEVGADGTRRNTRGSVRSVADAAALIATTQHHWRTYESCLKYWVLWSFVACSGGVMSLFIPSVIASLVTIPAYVCNLFLTWIHSPVTRGDLVLYKLLSPLFNPYANRLHDANEANEADNARQQHQEATNVVLRALVAFRVMPEHYVHFVSDLWAQGPALSGLMFIFTPGFVTARGCLLVAFGFPAYITMGTLAQQRTRSYEWWLLYFTVAVSVEYVITAIGAAFSWLPLFYHAKLLLMLWLQFPYFRGAQKMFESFFSSFFVLPEGMAKRDEARQQA
;
A
#
# COMPACT_ATOMS: atom_id res chain seq x y z
N MET A 1 83.33 6.00 -33.17
CA MET A 1 83.33 6.80 -31.93
C MET A 1 81.95 6.67 -31.31
N ALA A 2 81.79 5.64 -30.48
CA ALA A 2 81.67 5.74 -29.01
C ALA A 2 80.21 5.96 -28.56
N VAL A 3 79.56 4.88 -28.07
CA VAL A 3 79.04 4.72 -26.68
C VAL A 3 77.58 5.19 -26.58
N GLY A 4 76.62 4.51 -25.95
CA GLY A 4 76.65 3.33 -25.09
C GLY A 4 75.22 2.85 -24.77
N LEU A 5 75.17 1.77 -23.99
CA LEU A 5 73.99 1.17 -23.38
C LEU A 5 73.18 2.17 -22.54
N ASN A 6 71.85 2.09 -22.55
CA ASN A 6 70.98 2.60 -21.49
C ASN A 6 69.65 1.80 -21.40
N ASP A 7 69.48 1.18 -20.23
CA ASP A 7 68.31 0.97 -19.36
C ASP A 7 66.90 0.55 -19.88
N PRO A 8 66.25 -0.43 -19.20
CA PRO A 8 64.85 -0.77 -19.37
C PRO A 8 63.97 -0.11 -18.29
N THR A 9 63.77 1.21 -18.32
CA THR A 9 62.85 1.90 -17.39
C THR A 9 62.21 3.14 -18.03
N SER A 10 61.30 2.95 -18.98
CA SER A 10 60.39 4.03 -19.40
C SER A 10 59.09 3.49 -20.00
N CYS A 11 58.25 2.94 -19.12
CA CYS A 11 56.83 2.77 -19.41
C CYS A 11 56.01 3.35 -18.24
N SER A 12 56.12 4.66 -18.04
CA SER A 12 55.13 5.43 -17.29
C SER A 12 53.97 5.73 -18.26
N VAL A 13 53.02 4.80 -18.33
CA VAL A 13 51.71 5.08 -18.91
C VAL A 13 50.99 5.96 -17.90
N ASP A 14 50.86 7.24 -18.22
CA ASP A 14 50.07 8.19 -17.45
C ASP A 14 48.61 7.70 -17.38
N ALA A 15 48.18 7.29 -16.19
CA ALA A 15 46.84 6.76 -15.92
C ALA A 15 45.72 7.83 -15.99
N GLN A 16 46.02 9.04 -16.48
CA GLN A 16 45.07 10.15 -16.59
C GLN A 16 44.33 10.20 -17.94
N ASP A 17 44.77 9.47 -18.97
CA ASP A 17 44.20 9.58 -20.31
C ASP A 17 43.08 8.58 -20.65
N VAL A 18 42.71 7.68 -19.73
CA VAL A 18 41.79 6.57 -20.05
C VAL A 18 40.30 6.94 -19.88
N PHE A 19 39.95 8.08 -19.27
CA PHE A 19 38.56 8.51 -19.12
C PHE A 19 38.35 10.00 -19.42
N SER A 20 38.39 10.39 -20.70
CA SER A 20 37.71 11.63 -21.11
C SER A 20 36.87 11.42 -22.39
N PRO A 21 35.55 11.21 -22.26
CA PRO A 21 34.64 11.31 -23.40
C PRO A 21 33.73 12.54 -23.32
N PHE A 22 33.99 13.52 -22.43
CA PHE A 22 33.16 14.71 -22.32
C PHE A 22 33.94 15.99 -22.65
N ASP A 23 33.50 16.64 -23.73
CA ASP A 23 33.97 17.93 -24.21
C ASP A 23 33.76 18.99 -23.11
N SER A 24 34.83 19.26 -22.35
CA SER A 24 34.83 20.02 -21.10
C SER A 24 34.40 21.49 -21.26
N LYS A 25 34.38 21.99 -22.49
CA LYS A 25 34.06 23.39 -22.82
C LYS A 25 32.57 23.71 -22.64
N LEU A 26 31.68 22.78 -22.98
CA LEU A 26 30.23 22.98 -22.86
C LEU A 26 29.79 22.87 -21.39
N PHE A 27 30.46 22.02 -20.62
CA PHE A 27 30.22 21.85 -19.19
C PHE A 27 30.75 23.03 -18.37
N ALA A 28 31.90 23.61 -18.73
CA ALA A 28 32.47 24.78 -18.05
C ALA A 28 31.65 26.06 -18.26
N GLN A 29 30.87 26.16 -19.34
CA GLN A 29 30.05 27.34 -19.64
C GLN A 29 28.84 27.50 -18.70
N TYR A 30 28.31 26.40 -18.17
CA TYR A 30 27.15 26.41 -17.27
C TYR A 30 27.52 26.32 -15.78
N PHE A 31 28.80 26.15 -15.44
CA PHE A 31 29.25 25.99 -14.05
C PHE A 31 30.55 26.78 -13.77
N PRO A 32 30.55 27.72 -12.81
CA PRO A 32 31.80 28.29 -12.33
C PRO A 32 32.63 27.20 -11.66
N ALA A 33 33.93 27.14 -11.97
CA ALA A 33 34.87 26.16 -11.43
C ALA A 33 34.94 26.27 -9.89
N ALA A 34 34.17 25.45 -9.18
CA ALA A 34 34.36 25.26 -7.75
C ALA A 34 35.68 24.53 -7.54
N ALA A 35 36.53 25.11 -6.67
CA ALA A 35 37.91 24.69 -6.40
C ALA A 35 38.08 23.16 -6.43
N GLY A 36 38.86 22.67 -7.40
CA GLY A 36 39.24 21.27 -7.46
C GLY A 36 39.96 20.89 -6.18
N VAL A 37 39.37 20.00 -5.39
CA VAL A 37 40.05 19.40 -4.24
C VAL A 37 41.11 18.46 -4.82
N ASN A 38 42.34 18.96 -4.94
CA ASN A 38 43.49 18.14 -5.34
C ASN A 38 43.81 17.15 -4.21
N ALA A 39 43.16 15.99 -4.24
CA ALA A 39 43.36 14.92 -3.26
C ALA A 39 44.81 14.37 -3.26
N SER A 40 45.57 14.59 -4.34
CA SER A 40 47.01 14.28 -4.40
C SER A 40 47.86 15.09 -3.42
N ALA A 41 47.37 16.25 -2.95
CA ALA A 41 48.06 17.07 -1.96
C ALA A 41 47.97 16.51 -0.53
N TYR A 42 47.12 15.52 -0.29
CA TYR A 42 46.87 14.93 1.03
C TYR A 42 47.41 13.50 1.16
N LEU A 43 48.38 13.11 0.31
CA LEU A 43 49.11 11.85 0.47
C LEU A 43 49.98 11.93 1.74
N PRO A 44 49.70 11.14 2.79
CA PRO A 44 50.58 11.11 3.94
C PRO A 44 51.91 10.46 3.56
N ALA A 45 53.01 11.12 3.89
CA ALA A 45 54.37 10.78 3.41
C ALA A 45 54.81 9.34 3.71
N PHE A 46 54.21 8.66 4.70
CA PHE A 46 54.55 7.29 5.09
C PHE A 46 54.16 6.22 4.03
N LEU A 47 53.30 6.54 3.06
CA LEU A 47 52.88 5.59 2.01
C LEU A 47 53.92 5.40 0.90
N PHE A 48 54.98 6.21 0.86
CA PHE A 48 56.08 6.06 -0.10
C PHE A 48 57.13 5.02 0.33
N GLU A 49 57.09 4.54 1.58
CA GLU A 49 58.05 3.57 2.13
C GLU A 49 57.53 2.12 2.21
N ILE A 50 56.26 1.87 1.84
CA ILE A 50 55.60 0.56 2.00
C ILE A 50 55.37 -0.12 0.63
N ASP A 51 55.38 -1.46 0.65
CA ASP A 51 55.27 -2.40 -0.48
C ASP A 51 54.32 -1.94 -1.63
N PRO A 52 54.71 -2.22 -2.89
CA PRO A 52 54.01 -1.72 -4.08
C PRO A 52 52.53 -2.15 -4.19
N GLU A 53 52.14 -3.25 -3.55
CA GLU A 53 50.75 -3.75 -3.54
C GLU A 53 49.80 -2.84 -2.73
N TRP A 54 50.26 -2.30 -1.60
CA TRP A 54 49.48 -1.39 -0.76
C TRP A 54 49.22 -0.05 -1.44
N ARG A 55 50.21 0.41 -2.23
CA ARG A 55 50.08 1.62 -3.05
C ARG A 55 49.01 1.45 -4.14
N ALA A 56 48.95 0.30 -4.79
CA ALA A 56 47.93 0.01 -5.80
C ALA A 56 46.51 -0.05 -5.20
N MET A 57 46.35 -0.68 -4.04
CA MET A 57 45.07 -0.75 -3.34
C MET A 57 44.59 0.64 -2.87
N TRP A 58 45.50 1.49 -2.39
CA TRP A 58 45.17 2.87 -1.99
C TRP A 58 44.75 3.74 -3.18
N LEU A 59 45.43 3.63 -4.32
CA LEU A 59 45.04 4.33 -5.56
C LEU A 59 43.67 3.88 -6.05
N ALA A 60 43.37 2.58 -5.99
CA ALA A 60 42.05 2.05 -6.34
C ALA A 60 40.95 2.56 -5.40
N PHE A 61 41.23 2.62 -4.08
CA PHE A 61 40.32 3.19 -3.09
C PHE A 61 40.05 4.68 -3.35
N GLN A 62 41.10 5.46 -3.61
CA GLN A 62 40.98 6.88 -3.94
C GLN A 62 40.18 7.10 -5.23
N ALA A 63 40.41 6.31 -6.27
CA ALA A 63 39.63 6.35 -7.50
C ALA A 63 38.14 6.01 -7.25
N ALA A 64 37.85 5.04 -6.39
CA ALA A 64 36.48 4.70 -6.01
C ALA A 64 35.79 5.83 -5.22
N VAL A 65 36.50 6.49 -4.29
CA VAL A 65 35.97 7.62 -3.52
C VAL A 65 35.69 8.83 -4.43
N LEU A 66 36.61 9.15 -5.34
CA LEU A 66 36.43 10.23 -6.32
C LEU A 66 35.27 9.91 -7.28
N GLY A 67 35.20 8.68 -7.79
CA GLY A 67 34.08 8.24 -8.64
C GLY A 67 32.72 8.29 -7.92
N THR A 68 32.69 7.98 -6.63
CA THR A 68 31.47 8.09 -5.80
C THR A 68 31.08 9.56 -5.59
N TYR A 69 32.06 10.44 -5.35
CA TYR A 69 31.83 11.87 -5.20
C TYR A 69 31.29 12.49 -6.49
N ASP A 70 31.88 12.17 -7.64
CA ASP A 70 31.42 12.65 -8.94
C ASP A 70 30.03 12.12 -9.29
N PHE A 71 29.74 10.87 -8.95
CA PHE A 71 28.39 10.30 -9.08
C PHE A 71 27.35 11.06 -8.23
N VAL A 72 27.65 11.32 -6.96
CA VAL A 72 26.77 12.09 -6.06
C VAL A 72 26.59 13.52 -6.58
N ARG A 73 27.66 14.15 -7.06
CA ARG A 73 27.61 15.49 -7.65
C ARG A 73 26.73 15.53 -8.89
N LEU A 74 26.88 14.57 -9.80
CA LEU A 74 26.05 14.45 -11.01
C LEU A 74 24.57 14.24 -10.65
N TRP A 75 24.28 13.45 -9.61
CA TRP A 75 22.92 13.27 -9.09
C TRP A 75 22.32 14.56 -8.51
N ILE A 76 23.09 15.32 -7.74
CA ILE A 76 22.63 16.62 -7.22
C ILE A 76 22.33 17.60 -8.36
N VAL A 77 23.18 17.61 -9.40
CA VAL A 77 22.98 18.43 -10.59
C VAL A 77 21.75 17.98 -11.38
N PHE A 78 21.55 16.68 -11.57
CA PHE A 78 20.37 16.11 -12.22
C PHE A 78 19.08 16.45 -11.47
N LEU A 79 19.08 16.30 -10.13
CA LEU A 79 17.94 16.67 -9.29
C LEU A 79 17.64 18.17 -9.37
N ARG A 80 18.66 19.02 -9.42
CA ARG A 80 18.49 20.47 -9.59
C ARG A 80 17.93 20.82 -10.98
N LEU A 81 18.42 20.17 -12.04
CA LEU A 81 17.93 20.34 -13.41
C LEU A 81 16.48 19.88 -13.58
N ILE A 82 16.03 18.87 -12.81
CA ILE A 82 14.63 18.40 -12.80
C ILE A 82 13.73 19.26 -11.90
N ALA A 83 14.24 19.77 -10.78
CA ALA A 83 13.46 20.56 -9.85
C ALA A 83 12.96 21.89 -10.48
N VAL A 84 13.80 22.53 -11.30
CA VAL A 84 13.45 23.80 -11.97
C VAL A 84 12.23 23.68 -12.90
N PRO A 85 12.17 22.75 -13.87
CA PRO A 85 11.00 22.58 -14.73
C PRO A 85 9.78 22.07 -13.96
N ILE A 86 9.94 21.28 -12.89
CA ILE A 86 8.81 20.85 -12.05
C ILE A 86 8.20 22.04 -11.31
N LEU A 87 9.02 22.89 -10.67
CA LEU A 87 8.55 24.07 -9.96
C LEU A 87 7.92 25.10 -10.91
N ASN A 88 8.50 25.29 -12.10
CA ASN A 88 7.92 26.14 -13.14
C ASN A 88 6.62 25.55 -13.68
N CYS A 89 6.52 24.23 -13.87
CA CYS A 89 5.27 23.59 -14.27
C CYS A 89 4.21 23.74 -13.18
N LEU A 90 4.58 23.59 -11.90
CA LEU A 90 3.67 23.81 -10.77
C LEU A 90 3.20 25.26 -10.69
N SER A 91 4.09 26.24 -10.92
CA SER A 91 3.71 27.65 -10.93
C SER A 91 2.80 27.97 -12.11
N VAL A 92 3.10 27.44 -13.31
CA VAL A 92 2.25 27.59 -14.51
C VAL A 92 0.90 26.90 -14.30
N ILE A 93 0.83 25.75 -13.63
CA ILE A 93 -0.44 25.10 -13.28
C ILE A 93 -1.22 25.96 -12.29
N ILE A 94 -0.58 26.53 -11.27
CA ILE A 94 -1.24 27.41 -10.30
C ILE A 94 -1.75 28.68 -11.02
N GLU A 95 -0.94 29.29 -11.88
CA GLU A 95 -1.31 30.45 -12.69
C GLU A 95 -2.37 30.15 -13.74
N ALA A 96 -2.43 28.94 -14.27
CA ALA A 96 -3.47 28.49 -15.19
C ALA A 96 -4.76 28.13 -14.45
N LEU A 97 -4.69 27.54 -13.25
CA LEU A 97 -5.85 27.13 -12.46
C LEU A 97 -6.53 28.32 -11.77
N MET A 98 -5.77 29.34 -11.36
CA MET A 98 -6.29 30.54 -10.71
C MET A 98 -7.36 31.28 -11.53
N PRO A 99 -7.17 31.57 -12.84
CA PRO A 99 -8.22 32.16 -13.66
C PRO A 99 -9.38 31.18 -13.88
N HIS A 100 -9.18 29.86 -13.88
CA HIS A 100 -10.29 28.90 -13.94
C HIS A 100 -11.13 28.85 -12.65
N LEU A 101 -10.52 29.04 -11.48
CA LEU A 101 -11.23 29.15 -10.20
C LEU A 101 -11.97 30.49 -10.09
N LEU A 102 -11.36 31.58 -10.53
CA LEU A 102 -12.00 32.89 -10.60
C LEU A 102 -13.13 32.91 -11.62
N THR A 103 -12.91 32.42 -12.85
CA THR A 103 -13.97 32.29 -13.86
C THR A 103 -15.04 31.30 -13.44
N GLY A 104 -14.71 30.23 -12.71
CA GLY A 104 -15.70 29.33 -12.12
C GLY A 104 -16.54 29.99 -11.02
N ALA A 105 -15.92 30.84 -10.19
CA ALA A 105 -16.63 31.64 -9.20
C ALA A 105 -17.49 32.73 -9.85
N GLU A 106 -16.99 33.39 -10.89
CA GLU A 106 -17.71 34.37 -11.68
C GLU A 106 -18.85 33.73 -12.46
N LEU A 107 -18.65 32.58 -13.11
CA LEU A 107 -19.69 31.78 -13.76
C LEU A 107 -20.73 31.30 -12.76
N ALA A 108 -20.35 30.87 -11.56
CA ALA A 108 -21.31 30.51 -10.53
C ALA A 108 -22.14 31.72 -10.09
N LEU A 109 -21.53 32.90 -10.02
CA LEU A 109 -22.17 34.15 -9.61
C LEU A 109 -23.05 34.73 -10.72
N GLU A 110 -22.63 34.61 -11.99
CA GLU A 110 -23.41 34.93 -13.18
C GLU A 110 -24.55 33.93 -13.38
N TYR A 111 -24.33 32.63 -13.15
CA TYR A 111 -25.36 31.60 -13.18
C TYR A 111 -26.43 31.85 -12.13
N VAL A 112 -26.02 32.18 -10.90
CA VAL A 112 -26.96 32.59 -9.84
C VAL A 112 -27.69 33.87 -10.23
N LYS A 113 -27.01 34.88 -10.81
CA LYS A 113 -27.65 36.12 -11.29
C LYS A 113 -28.61 35.91 -12.47
N ALA A 114 -28.33 34.95 -13.35
CA ALA A 114 -29.12 34.63 -14.53
C ALA A 114 -30.32 33.72 -14.24
N MET A 115 -30.35 33.05 -13.08
CA MET A 115 -31.52 32.30 -12.62
C MET A 115 -32.69 33.24 -12.33
N ASP A 116 -33.91 32.78 -12.63
CA ASP A 116 -35.13 33.47 -12.21
C ASP A 116 -35.14 33.75 -10.70
N PRO A 117 -35.75 34.87 -10.25
CA PRO A 117 -35.76 35.26 -8.85
C PRO A 117 -36.37 34.17 -7.94
N ALA A 118 -37.27 33.34 -8.47
CA ALA A 118 -37.81 32.19 -7.76
C ALA A 118 -36.77 31.08 -7.49
N HIS A 119 -35.89 30.78 -8.45
CA HIS A 119 -34.83 29.78 -8.32
C HIS A 119 -33.66 30.29 -7.45
N GLN A 120 -33.37 31.60 -7.50
CA GLN A 120 -32.44 32.24 -6.57
C GLN A 120 -32.94 32.17 -5.12
N ALA A 121 -34.22 32.48 -4.89
CA ALA A 121 -34.83 32.34 -3.57
C ALA A 121 -34.82 30.89 -3.09
N MET A 122 -35.02 29.93 -3.99
CA MET A 122 -34.99 28.49 -3.67
C MET A 122 -33.57 28.03 -3.28
N THR A 123 -32.53 28.44 -4.02
CA THR A 123 -31.14 28.07 -3.71
C THR A 123 -30.65 28.68 -2.40
N VAL A 124 -30.94 29.96 -2.15
CA VAL A 124 -30.67 30.62 -0.85
C VAL A 124 -31.47 29.97 0.27
N GLY A 125 -32.74 29.62 0.03
CA GLY A 125 -33.59 28.91 0.98
C GLY A 125 -33.07 27.52 1.32
N VAL A 126 -32.58 26.76 0.33
CA VAL A 126 -31.95 25.45 0.53
C VAL A 126 -30.65 25.57 1.30
N LEU A 127 -29.78 26.54 0.98
CA LEU A 127 -28.53 26.77 1.71
C LEU A 127 -28.80 27.20 3.16
N ALA A 128 -29.79 28.07 3.39
CA ALA A 128 -30.23 28.47 4.72
C ALA A 128 -30.83 27.29 5.49
N ALA A 129 -31.67 26.47 4.84
CA ALA A 129 -32.23 25.27 5.43
C ALA A 129 -31.15 24.23 5.79
N VAL A 130 -30.12 24.05 4.95
CA VAL A 130 -28.96 23.20 5.24
C VAL A 130 -28.18 23.76 6.43
N GLY A 131 -27.91 25.06 6.46
CA GLY A 131 -27.25 25.73 7.59
C GLY A 131 -28.03 25.57 8.91
N VAL A 132 -29.35 25.72 8.85
CA VAL A 132 -30.27 25.50 9.98
C VAL A 132 -30.26 24.01 10.39
N CYS A 133 -30.32 23.08 9.44
CA CYS A 133 -30.27 21.64 9.71
C CYS A 133 -28.97 21.22 10.42
N ILE A 134 -27.84 21.84 10.05
CA ILE A 134 -26.55 21.64 10.69
C ILE A 134 -26.54 22.27 12.09
N ARG A 135 -26.94 23.54 12.22
CA ARG A 135 -26.92 24.29 13.49
C ARG A 135 -27.82 23.69 14.57
N TYR A 136 -29.04 23.28 14.21
CA TYR A 136 -29.99 22.65 15.14
C TYR A 136 -29.71 21.15 15.37
N GLY A 137 -28.70 20.58 14.72
CA GLY A 137 -28.31 19.19 14.90
C GLY A 137 -29.34 18.17 14.38
N TYR A 138 -30.25 18.59 13.49
CA TYR A 138 -31.22 17.69 12.85
C TYR A 138 -30.51 16.57 12.10
N VAL A 139 -29.38 16.87 11.45
CA VAL A 139 -28.53 15.86 10.78
C VAL A 139 -28.04 14.80 11.76
N ARG A 140 -27.65 15.20 12.99
CA ARG A 140 -27.22 14.25 14.03
C ARG A 140 -28.38 13.37 14.48
N ARG A 141 -29.57 13.93 14.70
CA ARG A 141 -30.77 13.16 15.07
C ARG A 141 -31.21 12.21 13.96
N ALA A 142 -31.29 12.69 12.72
CA ALA A 142 -31.62 11.89 11.55
C ALA A 142 -30.63 10.75 11.36
N ARG A 143 -29.33 11.01 11.54
CA ARG A 143 -28.28 9.97 11.51
C ARG A 143 -28.49 8.92 12.60
N LEU A 144 -28.79 9.33 13.84
CA LEU A 144 -29.06 8.39 14.93
C LEU A 144 -30.30 7.54 14.67
N ALA A 145 -31.39 8.17 14.19
CA ALA A 145 -32.61 7.48 13.79
C ALA A 145 -32.38 6.49 12.64
N TYR A 146 -31.63 6.90 11.61
CA TYR A 146 -31.24 6.05 10.49
C TYR A 146 -30.40 4.84 10.95
N VAL A 147 -29.43 5.07 11.86
CA VAL A 147 -28.61 3.98 12.42
C VAL A 147 -29.48 3.02 13.24
N ALA A 148 -30.41 3.54 14.05
CA ALA A 148 -31.34 2.72 14.83
C ALA A 148 -32.28 1.90 13.93
N PHE A 149 -32.85 2.53 12.90
CA PHE A 149 -33.66 1.87 11.88
C PHE A 149 -32.88 0.77 11.17
N CYS A 150 -31.67 1.07 10.67
CA CYS A 150 -30.79 0.08 10.05
C CYS A 150 -30.46 -1.10 10.97
N ARG A 151 -30.25 -0.85 12.28
CA ARG A 151 -30.03 -1.91 13.26
C ARG A 151 -31.26 -2.78 13.43
N SER A 152 -32.44 -2.18 13.56
CA SER A 152 -33.72 -2.90 13.66
C SER A 152 -33.96 -3.81 12.44
N VAL A 153 -33.77 -3.26 11.24
CA VAL A 153 -33.88 -4.01 9.98
C VAL A 153 -32.88 -5.16 9.94
N LYS A 154 -31.61 -4.94 10.32
CA LYS A 154 -30.59 -6.01 10.36
C LYS A 154 -30.94 -7.13 11.33
N VAL A 155 -31.50 -6.80 12.50
CA VAL A 155 -31.91 -7.81 13.49
C VAL A 155 -33.07 -8.64 12.94
N ARG A 156 -34.11 -7.99 12.39
CA ARG A 156 -35.26 -8.68 11.77
C ARG A 156 -34.84 -9.54 10.57
N TYR A 157 -33.93 -9.04 9.76
CA TYR A 157 -33.37 -9.79 8.64
C TYR A 157 -32.61 -11.03 9.10
N ARG A 158 -31.82 -10.93 10.17
CA ARG A 158 -31.11 -12.09 10.74
C ARG A 158 -32.05 -13.12 11.34
N SER A 159 -33.11 -12.69 12.05
CA SER A 159 -34.12 -13.63 12.57
C SER A 159 -34.88 -14.31 11.43
N PHE A 160 -35.19 -13.58 10.36
CA PHE A 160 -35.78 -14.15 9.14
C PHE A 160 -34.83 -15.19 8.52
N LEU A 161 -33.57 -14.85 8.29
CA LEU A 161 -32.59 -15.80 7.76
C LEU A 161 -32.41 -17.02 8.65
N ALA A 162 -32.43 -16.87 9.98
CA ALA A 162 -32.37 -17.99 10.92
C ALA A 162 -33.55 -18.95 10.70
N SER A 163 -34.78 -18.41 10.63
CA SER A 163 -35.98 -19.21 10.37
C SER A 163 -35.98 -19.91 9.01
N VAL A 164 -35.36 -19.30 7.99
CA VAL A 164 -35.17 -19.92 6.67
C VAL A 164 -34.08 -20.99 6.73
N SER A 165 -32.99 -20.74 7.47
CA SER A 165 -31.87 -21.67 7.60
C SER A 165 -32.23 -22.95 8.34
N ASP A 166 -33.21 -22.88 9.26
CA ASP A 166 -33.76 -24.04 9.97
C ASP A 166 -34.51 -24.98 9.01
N LYS A 167 -35.13 -24.43 7.95
CA LYS A 167 -35.82 -25.23 6.92
C LYS A 167 -34.88 -25.68 5.81
N SER A 168 -34.01 -24.81 5.33
CA SER A 168 -33.06 -25.09 4.26
C SER A 168 -31.83 -24.18 4.35
N LYS A 169 -30.67 -24.80 4.57
CA LYS A 169 -29.37 -24.11 4.58
C LYS A 169 -29.01 -23.52 3.22
N THR A 170 -29.37 -24.21 2.13
CA THR A 170 -29.08 -23.75 0.76
C THR A 170 -29.97 -22.57 0.36
N ALA A 171 -31.26 -22.63 0.72
CA ALA A 171 -32.19 -21.52 0.48
C ALA A 171 -31.77 -20.27 1.27
N ALA A 172 -31.40 -20.42 2.55
CA ALA A 172 -30.94 -19.29 3.36
C ALA A 172 -29.66 -18.62 2.80
N LEU A 173 -28.78 -19.40 2.16
CA LEU A 173 -27.57 -18.88 1.51
C LEU A 173 -27.87 -18.15 0.20
N LEU A 174 -28.70 -18.74 -0.66
CA LEU A 174 -29.00 -18.21 -2.00
C LEU A 174 -30.00 -17.04 -1.99
N LEU A 175 -30.95 -17.02 -1.05
CA LEU A 175 -32.01 -16.02 -0.97
C LEU A 175 -31.52 -14.56 -1.06
N PRO A 176 -30.51 -14.11 -0.27
CA PRO A 176 -30.00 -12.74 -0.40
C PRO A 176 -29.48 -12.42 -1.80
N HIS A 177 -28.89 -13.41 -2.46
CA HIS A 177 -28.19 -13.25 -3.74
C HIS A 177 -29.21 -13.15 -4.86
N VAL A 178 -30.19 -14.06 -4.86
CA VAL A 178 -31.32 -14.04 -5.79
C VAL A 178 -32.14 -12.77 -5.61
N ALA A 179 -32.46 -12.39 -4.36
CA ALA A 179 -33.19 -11.15 -4.09
C ALA A 179 -32.46 -9.90 -4.61
N PHE A 180 -31.13 -9.85 -4.45
CA PHE A 180 -30.33 -8.77 -5.01
C PHE A 180 -30.36 -8.78 -6.54
N LEU A 181 -30.17 -9.94 -7.18
CA LEU A 181 -30.17 -10.04 -8.65
C LEU A 181 -31.53 -9.66 -9.25
N VAL A 182 -32.64 -10.09 -8.64
CA VAL A 182 -34.00 -9.70 -9.03
C VAL A 182 -34.19 -8.20 -8.86
N GLY A 183 -33.78 -7.64 -7.70
CA GLY A 183 -33.86 -6.21 -7.44
C GLY A 183 -33.00 -5.38 -8.41
N ALA A 184 -31.81 -5.87 -8.74
CA ALA A 184 -30.92 -5.26 -9.71
C ALA A 184 -31.49 -5.28 -11.13
N TYR A 185 -32.00 -6.43 -11.59
CA TYR A 185 -32.64 -6.54 -12.89
C TYR A 185 -33.87 -5.64 -13.01
N ALA A 186 -34.72 -5.65 -11.98
CA ALA A 186 -35.85 -4.72 -11.90
C ALA A 186 -35.36 -3.26 -11.91
N SER A 187 -34.28 -2.95 -11.19
CA SER A 187 -33.74 -1.59 -11.16
C SER A 187 -33.34 -1.11 -12.56
N ILE A 188 -32.68 -1.93 -13.36
CA ILE A 188 -32.29 -1.56 -14.73
C ILE A 188 -33.51 -1.25 -15.61
N TYR A 189 -34.63 -1.95 -15.40
CA TYR A 189 -35.85 -1.75 -16.19
C TYR A 189 -36.68 -0.53 -15.76
N TRP A 190 -36.73 -0.25 -14.45
CA TRP A 190 -37.65 0.75 -13.88
C TRP A 190 -37.00 2.10 -13.59
N LEU A 191 -35.67 2.23 -13.67
CA LEU A 191 -35.02 3.50 -13.32
C LEU A 191 -35.09 4.55 -14.44
N PRO A 192 -35.28 5.84 -14.08
CA PRO A 192 -35.14 6.95 -15.02
C PRO A 192 -33.75 7.01 -15.64
N THR A 193 -33.66 7.54 -16.87
CA THR A 193 -32.39 7.71 -17.61
C THR A 193 -31.32 8.43 -16.80
N ILE A 194 -31.69 9.49 -16.07
CA ILE A 194 -30.79 10.24 -15.18
C ILE A 194 -30.06 9.33 -14.19
N VAL A 195 -30.74 8.31 -13.65
CA VAL A 195 -30.12 7.40 -12.69
C VAL A 195 -29.31 6.32 -13.39
N MET A 196 -29.69 5.90 -14.59
CA MET A 196 -28.88 5.00 -15.41
C MET A 196 -27.56 5.67 -15.82
N ASP A 197 -27.59 6.95 -16.19
CA ASP A 197 -26.38 7.75 -16.44
C ASP A 197 -25.51 7.83 -15.18
N PHE A 198 -26.14 7.95 -13.99
CA PHE A 198 -25.41 7.89 -12.73
C PHE A 198 -24.67 6.55 -12.55
N TRP A 199 -25.34 5.43 -12.84
CA TRP A 199 -24.79 4.08 -12.75
C TRP A 199 -23.73 3.78 -13.81
N ASP A 200 -23.73 4.46 -14.95
CA ASP A 200 -22.74 4.25 -16.02
C ASP A 200 -21.44 5.05 -15.82
N ASN A 201 -21.35 5.86 -14.76
CA ASN A 201 -20.15 6.65 -14.48
C ASN A 201 -18.91 5.81 -14.14
N GLU A 202 -17.80 6.09 -14.82
CA GLU A 202 -16.48 5.49 -14.56
C GLU A 202 -15.91 5.90 -13.19
N SER A 203 -16.25 7.10 -12.71
CA SER A 203 -15.87 7.57 -11.38
C SER A 203 -16.51 6.72 -10.28
N LEU A 204 -17.76 6.29 -10.48
CA LEU A 204 -18.47 5.41 -9.57
C LEU A 204 -17.80 4.03 -9.52
N PHE A 205 -17.35 3.52 -10.67
CA PHE A 205 -16.55 2.29 -10.74
C PHE A 205 -15.30 2.39 -9.86
N THR A 206 -14.49 3.43 -10.07
CA THR A 206 -13.26 3.64 -9.27
C THR A 206 -13.56 3.78 -7.77
N MET A 207 -14.65 4.48 -7.43
CA MET A 207 -15.10 4.63 -6.05
C MET A 207 -15.47 3.29 -5.41
N LEU A 208 -16.24 2.47 -6.12
CA LEU A 208 -16.63 1.15 -5.64
C LEU A 208 -15.41 0.24 -5.53
N VAL A 209 -14.60 0.10 -6.58
CA VAL A 209 -13.45 -0.83 -6.63
C VAL A 209 -12.40 -0.51 -5.57
N VAL A 210 -12.10 0.77 -5.31
CA VAL A 210 -10.94 1.13 -4.49
C VAL A 210 -11.29 1.99 -3.29
N VAL A 211 -11.97 3.11 -3.49
CA VAL A 211 -12.14 4.11 -2.43
C VAL A 211 -12.96 3.56 -1.26
N ILE A 212 -14.08 2.91 -1.55
CA ILE A 212 -14.92 2.30 -0.51
C ILE A 212 -14.17 1.22 0.29
N PRO A 213 -13.53 0.21 -0.34
CA PRO A 213 -12.77 -0.81 0.39
C PRO A 213 -11.55 -0.25 1.14
N VAL A 214 -10.87 0.79 0.63
CA VAL A 214 -9.83 1.53 1.39
C VAL A 214 -10.44 2.14 2.65
N ILE A 215 -11.55 2.89 2.53
CA ILE A 215 -12.24 3.50 3.68
C ILE A 215 -12.67 2.43 4.69
N ARG A 216 -13.16 1.28 4.23
CA ARG A 216 -13.52 0.16 5.11
C ARG A 216 -12.32 -0.42 5.84
N SER A 217 -11.20 -0.59 5.16
CA SER A 217 -9.94 -1.09 5.73
C SER A 217 -9.41 -0.13 6.80
N ILE A 218 -9.36 1.17 6.50
CA ILE A 218 -9.00 2.25 7.43
C ILE A 218 -9.92 2.24 8.66
N ARG A 219 -11.24 2.14 8.46
CA ARG A 219 -12.22 2.08 9.56
C ARG A 219 -12.03 0.84 10.44
N ALA A 220 -11.74 -0.32 9.84
CA ALA A 220 -11.47 -1.55 10.57
C ALA A 220 -10.22 -1.42 11.45
N ILE A 221 -9.13 -0.89 10.89
CA ILE A 221 -7.88 -0.63 11.62
C ILE A 221 -8.09 0.37 12.76
N ARG A 222 -8.77 1.47 12.48
CA ARG A 222 -9.06 2.52 13.48
C ARG A 222 -9.87 1.97 14.65
N MET A 223 -10.94 1.25 14.37
CA MET A 223 -11.79 0.71 15.44
C MET A 223 -10.99 -0.22 16.36
N ARG A 224 -10.14 -1.10 15.82
CA ARG A 224 -9.30 -1.98 16.64
C ARG A 224 -8.31 -1.20 17.50
N ARG A 225 -7.56 -0.26 16.91
CA ARG A 225 -6.57 0.53 17.66
C ARG A 225 -7.20 1.36 18.78
N LEU A 226 -8.41 1.91 18.54
CA LEU A 226 -9.18 2.60 19.57
C LEU A 226 -9.68 1.67 20.68
N HIS A 227 -10.10 0.45 20.34
CA HIS A 227 -10.51 -0.54 21.33
C HIS A 227 -9.33 -0.93 22.25
N LEU A 228 -8.18 -1.27 21.65
CA LEU A 228 -6.97 -1.59 22.41
C LEU A 228 -6.51 -0.43 23.29
N TYR A 229 -6.61 0.81 22.80
CA TYR A 229 -6.32 2.00 23.59
C TYR A 229 -7.27 2.15 24.78
N ARG A 230 -8.58 1.94 24.59
CA ARG A 230 -9.57 2.01 25.67
C ARG A 230 -9.33 0.94 26.73
N GLU A 231 -9.01 -0.28 26.33
CA GLU A 231 -8.65 -1.37 27.24
C GLU A 231 -7.41 -1.00 28.08
N ALA A 232 -6.35 -0.52 27.43
CA ALA A 232 -5.13 -0.08 28.11
C ALA A 232 -5.37 1.10 29.09
N LEU A 233 -6.38 1.95 28.84
CA LEU A 233 -6.73 3.07 29.70
C LEU A 233 -7.54 2.62 30.92
N LEU A 234 -8.40 1.62 30.75
CA LEU A 234 -9.15 1.01 31.84
C LEU A 234 -8.22 0.26 32.80
N GLU A 235 -7.23 -0.48 32.28
CA GLU A 235 -6.21 -1.14 33.09
C GLU A 235 -5.40 -0.14 33.95
N VAL A 236 -5.05 1.03 33.40
CA VAL A 236 -4.33 2.08 34.15
C VAL A 236 -5.23 2.77 35.18
N GLY A 237 -6.52 2.96 34.85
CA GLY A 237 -7.50 3.56 35.75
C GLY A 237 -7.83 2.69 36.97
N GLU A 238 -7.86 1.36 36.80
CA GLU A 238 -8.08 0.43 37.91
C GLU A 238 -6.88 0.35 38.87
N VAL A 239 -5.65 0.49 38.37
CA VAL A 239 -4.44 0.50 39.21
C VAL A 239 -4.27 1.82 39.97
N GLY A 240 -4.81 2.93 39.47
CA GLY A 240 -4.63 4.27 40.05
C GLY A 240 -5.65 4.70 41.10
N ALA A 241 -6.79 4.02 41.24
CA ALA A 241 -7.93 4.55 42.00
C ALA A 241 -8.24 3.87 43.35
N ASP A 242 -7.76 2.64 43.62
CA ASP A 242 -8.06 1.98 44.90
C ASP A 242 -7.02 0.90 45.24
N GLY A 243 -6.21 1.14 46.28
CA GLY A 243 -5.33 0.13 46.89
C GLY A 243 -6.09 -1.00 47.60
N THR A 244 -7.42 -1.04 47.50
CA THR A 244 -8.26 -2.02 48.18
C THR A 244 -8.89 -2.99 47.17
N ARG A 245 -8.30 -4.18 47.11
CA ARG A 245 -8.70 -5.34 46.30
C ARG A 245 -10.15 -5.77 46.61
N ARG A 246 -11.12 -5.25 45.86
CA ARG A 246 -12.55 -5.55 46.02
C ARG A 246 -12.89 -6.91 45.41
N ASN A 247 -12.53 -7.97 46.11
CA ASN A 247 -12.78 -9.36 45.72
C ASN A 247 -14.19 -9.79 46.15
N THR A 248 -14.95 -10.44 45.26
CA THR A 248 -16.13 -11.34 45.45
C THR A 248 -17.39 -11.07 44.59
N ARG A 249 -17.57 -9.88 44.00
CA ARG A 249 -18.64 -9.66 42.98
C ARG A 249 -18.18 -9.85 41.53
N GLY A 250 -16.89 -10.16 41.37
CA GLY A 250 -16.18 -10.17 40.09
C GLY A 250 -16.35 -11.45 39.26
N SER A 251 -16.78 -12.60 39.82
CA SER A 251 -16.75 -13.87 39.07
C SER A 251 -17.81 -14.00 37.96
N VAL A 252 -19.04 -13.51 38.17
CA VAL A 252 -20.08 -13.56 37.13
C VAL A 252 -19.94 -12.39 36.14
N ARG A 253 -19.51 -11.21 36.62
CA ARG A 253 -19.14 -10.09 35.75
C ARG A 253 -17.92 -10.42 34.91
N SER A 254 -16.87 -11.03 35.47
CA SER A 254 -15.68 -11.41 34.69
C SER A 254 -15.97 -12.45 33.63
N VAL A 255 -16.90 -13.39 33.85
CA VAL A 255 -17.30 -14.35 32.82
C VAL A 255 -18.17 -13.68 31.75
N ALA A 256 -19.09 -12.79 32.12
CA ALA A 256 -19.88 -12.02 31.15
C ALA A 256 -19.02 -11.02 30.36
N ASP A 257 -18.05 -10.39 31.01
CA ASP A 257 -17.09 -9.44 30.43
C ASP A 257 -16.07 -10.19 29.57
N ALA A 258 -15.62 -11.39 29.98
CA ALA A 258 -14.80 -12.27 29.15
C ALA A 258 -15.56 -12.78 27.94
N ALA A 259 -16.84 -13.17 28.09
CA ALA A 259 -17.68 -13.58 26.97
C ALA A 259 -17.96 -12.40 26.01
N ALA A 260 -18.15 -11.19 26.54
CA ALA A 260 -18.28 -9.97 25.74
C ALA A 260 -16.97 -9.64 25.01
N LEU A 261 -15.82 -9.78 25.66
CA LEU A 261 -14.49 -9.57 25.09
C LEU A 261 -14.18 -10.60 23.99
N ILE A 262 -14.54 -11.87 24.20
CA ILE A 262 -14.41 -12.92 23.18
C ILE A 262 -15.34 -12.62 21.99
N ALA A 263 -16.57 -12.17 22.24
CA ALA A 263 -17.51 -11.80 21.19
C ALA A 263 -17.04 -10.57 20.38
N THR A 264 -16.45 -9.56 21.03
CA THR A 264 -15.90 -8.38 20.35
C THR A 264 -14.65 -8.73 19.56
N THR A 265 -13.68 -9.41 20.16
CA THR A 265 -12.45 -9.85 19.48
C THR A 265 -12.75 -10.71 18.24
N GLN A 266 -13.66 -11.68 18.36
CA GLN A 266 -14.08 -12.52 17.23
C GLN A 266 -14.83 -11.72 16.15
N HIS A 267 -15.59 -10.68 16.53
CA HIS A 267 -16.26 -9.78 15.58
C HIS A 267 -15.25 -8.92 14.80
N HIS A 268 -14.19 -8.46 15.45
CA HIS A 268 -13.15 -7.65 14.82
C HIS A 268 -12.38 -8.45 13.78
N TRP A 269 -11.94 -9.68 14.08
CA TRP A 269 -11.21 -10.52 13.12
C TRP A 269 -11.99 -10.83 11.86
N ARG A 270 -13.30 -11.08 11.98
CA ARG A 270 -14.18 -11.28 10.82
C ARG A 270 -14.20 -10.07 9.88
N THR A 271 -14.05 -8.86 10.42
CA THR A 271 -13.99 -7.63 9.62
C THR A 271 -12.66 -7.54 8.86
N TYR A 272 -11.54 -7.84 9.52
CA TYR A 272 -10.23 -7.93 8.87
C TYR A 272 -10.22 -9.00 7.77
N GLU A 273 -10.71 -10.19 8.09
CA GLU A 273 -10.79 -11.32 7.18
C GLU A 273 -11.60 -10.98 5.92
N SER A 274 -12.75 -10.31 6.08
CA SER A 274 -13.60 -9.91 4.94
C SER A 274 -12.90 -8.86 4.06
N CYS A 275 -12.29 -7.83 4.68
CA CYS A 275 -11.52 -6.84 3.93
C CYS A 275 -10.32 -7.47 3.21
N LEU A 276 -9.61 -8.40 3.85
CA LEU A 276 -8.44 -9.05 3.26
C LEU A 276 -8.84 -9.97 2.09
N LYS A 277 -9.94 -10.73 2.21
CA LYS A 277 -10.50 -11.53 1.11
C LYS A 277 -10.87 -10.66 -0.09
N TYR A 278 -11.44 -9.49 0.14
CA TYR A 278 -11.70 -8.53 -0.92
C TYR A 278 -10.39 -8.09 -1.62
N TRP A 279 -9.36 -7.73 -0.86
CA TRP A 279 -8.08 -7.31 -1.44
C TRP A 279 -7.41 -8.44 -2.23
N VAL A 280 -7.48 -9.68 -1.75
CA VAL A 280 -6.99 -10.84 -2.50
C VAL A 280 -7.73 -10.99 -3.84
N LEU A 281 -9.07 -10.90 -3.83
CA LEU A 281 -9.88 -10.97 -5.04
C LEU A 281 -9.53 -9.83 -6.01
N TRP A 282 -9.42 -8.60 -5.50
CA TRP A 282 -9.05 -7.44 -6.28
C TRP A 282 -7.65 -7.59 -6.90
N SER A 283 -6.67 -8.01 -6.10
CA SER A 283 -5.29 -8.24 -6.56
C SER A 283 -5.23 -9.31 -7.64
N PHE A 284 -6.01 -10.39 -7.50
CA PHE A 284 -6.09 -11.41 -8.53
C PHE A 284 -6.66 -10.84 -9.84
N VAL A 285 -7.80 -10.15 -9.79
CA VAL A 285 -8.43 -9.55 -10.98
C VAL A 285 -7.51 -8.53 -11.64
N ALA A 286 -6.86 -7.68 -10.84
CA ALA A 286 -5.89 -6.70 -11.32
C ALA A 286 -4.69 -7.39 -12.00
N CYS A 287 -4.11 -8.40 -11.36
CA CYS A 287 -2.98 -9.16 -11.91
C CYS A 287 -3.36 -9.92 -13.17
N SER A 288 -4.51 -10.61 -13.18
CA SER A 288 -5.00 -11.33 -14.35
C SER A 288 -5.27 -10.37 -15.51
N GLY A 289 -5.92 -9.22 -15.25
CA GLY A 289 -6.12 -8.20 -16.27
C GLY A 289 -4.80 -7.64 -16.81
N GLY A 290 -3.84 -7.40 -15.92
CA GLY A 290 -2.49 -6.97 -16.28
C GLY A 290 -1.75 -7.96 -17.17
N VAL A 291 -1.80 -9.25 -16.84
CA VAL A 291 -1.16 -10.31 -17.63
C VAL A 291 -1.89 -10.53 -18.95
N MET A 292 -3.22 -10.61 -18.94
CA MET A 292 -4.03 -10.79 -20.15
C MET A 292 -3.80 -9.65 -21.15
N SER A 293 -3.60 -8.41 -20.69
CA SER A 293 -3.31 -7.30 -21.58
C SER A 293 -1.95 -7.36 -22.30
N LEU A 294 -1.02 -8.25 -21.88
CA LEU A 294 0.21 -8.51 -22.64
C LEU A 294 -0.04 -9.43 -23.84
N PHE A 295 -1.02 -10.33 -23.72
CA PHE A 295 -1.31 -11.35 -24.72
C PHE A 295 -2.46 -10.98 -25.65
N ILE A 296 -3.36 -10.12 -25.19
CA ILE A 296 -4.56 -9.70 -25.94
C ILE A 296 -4.30 -8.31 -26.55
N PRO A 297 -4.23 -8.19 -27.89
CA PRO A 297 -4.18 -6.91 -28.57
C PRO A 297 -5.38 -6.02 -28.18
N SER A 298 -5.14 -4.71 -28.04
CA SER A 298 -6.18 -3.73 -27.65
C SER A 298 -7.42 -3.77 -28.55
N VAL A 299 -7.25 -4.13 -29.83
CA VAL A 299 -8.34 -4.31 -30.79
C VAL A 299 -9.31 -5.41 -30.34
N ILE A 300 -8.81 -6.56 -29.89
CA ILE A 300 -9.66 -7.65 -29.40
C ILE A 300 -10.32 -7.27 -28.08
N ALA A 301 -9.60 -6.59 -27.19
CA ALA A 301 -10.18 -6.09 -25.94
C ALA A 301 -11.33 -5.10 -26.19
N SER A 302 -11.24 -4.25 -27.21
CA SER A 302 -12.31 -3.31 -27.56
C SER A 302 -13.57 -3.97 -28.15
N LEU A 303 -13.50 -5.22 -28.61
CA LEU A 303 -14.67 -5.97 -29.06
C LEU A 303 -15.50 -6.53 -27.89
N VAL A 304 -14.91 -6.63 -26.70
CA VAL A 304 -15.55 -7.13 -25.48
C VAL A 304 -15.73 -5.96 -24.51
N THR A 305 -16.63 -5.04 -24.84
CA THR A 305 -17.00 -3.94 -23.92
C THR A 305 -18.13 -4.42 -23.01
N ILE A 306 -17.79 -4.64 -21.74
CA ILE A 306 -18.81 -4.84 -20.70
C ILE A 306 -19.31 -3.45 -20.30
N PRO A 307 -20.63 -3.18 -20.31
CA PRO A 307 -21.17 -1.88 -19.92
C PRO A 307 -20.80 -1.52 -18.48
N ALA A 308 -20.45 -0.26 -18.23
CA ALA A 308 -19.96 0.17 -16.91
C ALA A 308 -21.02 0.02 -15.82
N TYR A 309 -22.31 0.26 -16.14
CA TYR A 309 -23.41 0.01 -15.20
C TYR A 309 -23.49 -1.44 -14.72
N VAL A 310 -23.16 -2.44 -15.55
CA VAL A 310 -23.16 -3.87 -15.16
C VAL A 310 -22.05 -4.13 -14.15
N CYS A 311 -20.85 -3.59 -14.41
CA CYS A 311 -19.71 -3.67 -13.52
C CYS A 311 -20.00 -2.98 -12.17
N ASN A 312 -20.59 -1.80 -12.21
CA ASN A 312 -20.95 -1.04 -11.01
C ASN A 312 -22.00 -1.76 -10.18
N LEU A 313 -23.02 -2.32 -10.83
CA LEU A 313 -24.03 -3.10 -10.15
C LEU A 313 -23.44 -4.38 -9.53
N PHE A 314 -22.55 -5.08 -10.23
CA PHE A 314 -21.80 -6.21 -9.68
C PHE A 314 -20.91 -5.84 -8.48
N LEU A 315 -20.24 -4.68 -8.54
CA LEU A 315 -19.44 -4.20 -7.41
C LEU A 315 -20.31 -3.79 -6.21
N THR A 316 -21.50 -3.24 -6.43
CA THR A 316 -22.44 -2.99 -5.33
C THR A 316 -22.96 -4.28 -4.71
N TRP A 317 -23.12 -5.36 -5.48
CA TRP A 317 -23.40 -6.69 -4.96
C TRP A 317 -22.27 -7.19 -4.06
N ILE A 318 -21.01 -7.06 -4.48
CA ILE A 318 -19.82 -7.43 -3.69
C ILE A 318 -19.77 -6.64 -2.39
N HIS A 319 -20.02 -5.33 -2.46
CA HIS A 319 -19.92 -4.41 -1.33
C HIS A 319 -21.16 -4.35 -0.44
N SER A 320 -22.25 -5.02 -0.82
CA SER A 320 -23.47 -5.02 -0.03
C SER A 320 -23.29 -5.83 1.26
N PRO A 321 -23.53 -5.23 2.44
CA PRO A 321 -23.37 -5.91 3.73
C PRO A 321 -24.43 -7.00 3.96
N VAL A 322 -25.48 -7.04 3.12
CA VAL A 322 -26.61 -7.97 3.21
C VAL A 322 -26.30 -9.27 2.47
N THR A 323 -25.76 -9.16 1.26
CA THR A 323 -25.43 -10.31 0.40
C THR A 323 -24.09 -10.92 0.76
N ARG A 324 -23.12 -10.12 1.20
CA ARG A 324 -21.72 -10.55 1.40
C ARG A 324 -21.17 -11.25 0.15
N GLY A 325 -21.37 -10.60 -1.00
CA GLY A 325 -20.95 -11.13 -2.29
C GLY A 325 -19.44 -11.38 -2.35
N ASP A 326 -18.65 -10.58 -1.63
CA ASP A 326 -17.21 -10.78 -1.42
C ASP A 326 -16.86 -12.18 -0.87
N LEU A 327 -17.57 -12.65 0.15
CA LEU A 327 -17.32 -13.95 0.76
C LEU A 327 -17.72 -15.11 -0.16
N VAL A 328 -18.83 -14.96 -0.88
CA VAL A 328 -19.32 -15.99 -1.82
C VAL A 328 -18.40 -16.07 -3.04
N LEU A 329 -17.99 -14.92 -3.57
CA LEU A 329 -17.02 -14.86 -4.65
C LEU A 329 -15.68 -15.46 -4.22
N TYR A 330 -15.20 -15.13 -3.02
CA TYR A 330 -13.97 -15.73 -2.49
C TYR A 330 -14.08 -17.26 -2.37
N LYS A 331 -15.20 -17.79 -1.86
CA LYS A 331 -15.42 -19.25 -1.76
C LYS A 331 -15.54 -19.93 -3.12
N LEU A 332 -16.15 -19.27 -4.09
CA LEU A 332 -16.26 -19.78 -5.45
C LEU A 332 -14.88 -19.84 -6.13
N LEU A 333 -14.05 -18.83 -5.89
CA LEU A 333 -12.76 -18.65 -6.53
C LEU A 333 -11.60 -19.29 -5.76
N SER A 334 -11.79 -19.63 -4.47
CA SER A 334 -10.78 -20.28 -3.65
C SER A 334 -10.20 -21.59 -4.22
N PRO A 335 -10.97 -22.46 -4.90
CA PRO A 335 -10.42 -23.66 -5.54
C PRO A 335 -9.43 -23.33 -6.67
N LEU A 336 -9.63 -22.23 -7.39
CA LEU A 336 -8.70 -21.77 -8.43
C LEU A 336 -7.44 -21.19 -7.83
N PHE A 337 -7.57 -20.50 -6.70
CA PHE A 337 -6.46 -19.81 -6.05
C PHE A 337 -5.49 -20.72 -5.33
N ASN A 338 -5.98 -21.84 -4.80
CA ASN A 338 -5.14 -22.72 -4.02
C ASN A 338 -5.61 -24.18 -4.14
N PRO A 339 -5.22 -24.88 -5.23
CA PRO A 339 -5.45 -26.32 -5.34
C PRO A 339 -4.81 -27.11 -4.17
N TYR A 340 -3.86 -26.50 -3.44
CA TYR A 340 -3.19 -27.05 -2.26
C TYR A 340 -3.79 -26.61 -0.91
N ALA A 341 -4.75 -25.67 -0.87
CA ALA A 341 -5.41 -25.26 0.37
C ALA A 341 -6.22 -26.40 1.00
N ASN A 342 -6.76 -27.30 0.17
CA ASN A 342 -7.51 -28.45 0.65
C ASN A 342 -6.62 -29.49 1.37
N ARG A 343 -5.30 -29.54 1.09
CA ARG A 343 -4.34 -30.37 1.86
C ARG A 343 -4.00 -29.76 3.22
N LEU A 344 -3.91 -28.43 3.29
CA LEU A 344 -3.64 -27.70 4.55
C LEU A 344 -4.80 -27.76 5.57
N HIS A 345 -5.99 -28.23 5.19
CA HIS A 345 -7.13 -28.33 6.10
C HIS A 345 -7.10 -29.63 6.94
N ASP A 346 -6.30 -30.62 6.54
CA ASP A 346 -6.03 -31.80 7.35
C ASP A 346 -5.12 -31.35 8.51
N ALA A 347 -5.72 -31.15 9.68
CA ALA A 347 -5.09 -30.55 10.87
C ALA A 347 -3.79 -31.23 11.36
N ASN A 348 -3.45 -32.41 10.83
CA ASN A 348 -2.19 -33.10 11.08
C ASN A 348 -1.06 -32.62 10.13
N GLU A 349 -1.35 -32.28 8.87
CA GLU A 349 -0.34 -31.79 7.92
C GLU A 349 0.05 -30.33 8.17
N ALA A 350 -0.82 -29.51 8.78
CA ALA A 350 -0.47 -28.13 9.17
C ALA A 350 0.61 -28.09 10.26
N ASN A 351 0.55 -29.03 11.21
CA ASN A 351 1.61 -29.22 12.22
C ASN A 351 2.89 -29.77 11.58
N GLU A 352 2.80 -30.68 10.60
CA GLU A 352 3.97 -31.16 9.85
C GLU A 352 4.59 -30.09 8.95
N ALA A 353 3.80 -29.21 8.33
CA ALA A 353 4.27 -28.10 7.51
C ALA A 353 4.90 -26.99 8.35
N ASP A 354 4.36 -26.72 9.54
CA ASP A 354 4.98 -25.80 10.51
C ASP A 354 6.28 -26.40 11.07
N ASN A 355 6.33 -27.72 11.33
CA ASN A 355 7.57 -28.43 11.70
C ASN A 355 8.60 -28.42 10.56
N ALA A 356 8.17 -28.64 9.31
CA ALA A 356 9.05 -28.59 8.13
C ALA A 356 9.57 -27.17 7.86
N ARG A 357 8.75 -26.13 8.11
CA ARG A 357 9.18 -24.73 8.08
C ARG A 357 10.14 -24.39 9.22
N GLN A 358 9.90 -24.91 10.43
CA GLN A 358 10.84 -24.79 11.54
C GLN A 358 12.17 -25.47 11.20
N GLN A 359 12.16 -26.69 10.64
CA GLN A 359 13.37 -27.36 10.16
C GLN A 359 14.08 -26.57 9.04
N HIS A 360 13.34 -25.99 8.10
CA HIS A 360 13.93 -25.16 7.07
C HIS A 360 14.55 -23.88 7.67
N GLN A 361 13.86 -23.26 8.63
CA GLN A 361 14.38 -22.11 9.39
C GLN A 361 15.62 -22.47 10.19
N GLU A 362 15.65 -23.63 10.83
CA GLU A 362 16.80 -24.17 11.54
C GLU A 362 17.97 -24.43 10.59
N ALA A 363 17.73 -25.03 9.44
CA ALA A 363 18.76 -25.23 8.41
C ALA A 363 19.32 -23.90 7.89
N THR A 364 18.46 -22.90 7.61
CA THR A 364 18.92 -21.55 7.25
C THR A 364 19.67 -20.88 8.39
N ASN A 365 19.23 -21.05 9.64
CA ASN A 365 19.94 -20.53 10.81
C ASN A 365 21.31 -21.18 10.97
N VAL A 366 21.48 -22.46 10.63
CA VAL A 366 22.77 -23.16 10.64
C VAL A 366 23.69 -22.63 9.55
N VAL A 367 23.21 -22.48 8.31
CA VAL A 367 24.00 -21.90 7.20
C VAL A 367 24.41 -20.46 7.51
N LEU A 368 23.49 -19.69 8.08
CA LEU A 368 23.72 -18.30 8.43
C LEU A 368 24.68 -18.15 9.62
N ARG A 369 24.58 -19.03 10.64
CA ARG A 369 25.59 -19.14 11.71
C ARG A 369 26.95 -19.58 11.17
N ALA A 370 27.00 -20.45 10.17
CA ALA A 370 28.24 -20.83 9.52
C ALA A 370 28.87 -19.63 8.78
N LEU A 371 28.08 -18.85 8.03
CA LEU A 371 28.55 -17.62 7.36
C LEU A 371 29.07 -16.55 8.34
N VAL A 372 28.43 -16.43 9.50
CA VAL A 372 28.93 -15.59 10.61
C VAL A 372 30.23 -16.13 11.18
N ALA A 373 30.33 -17.44 11.42
CA ALA A 373 31.53 -18.09 11.93
C ALA A 373 32.72 -17.98 10.96
N PHE A 374 32.45 -17.98 9.64
CA PHE A 374 33.45 -17.71 8.60
C PHE A 374 33.81 -16.23 8.46
N ARG A 375 33.27 -15.34 9.31
CA ARG A 375 33.52 -13.88 9.28
C ARG A 375 33.13 -13.18 7.97
N VAL A 376 32.38 -13.87 7.11
CA VAL A 376 31.92 -13.37 5.80
C VAL A 376 30.77 -12.36 5.99
N MET A 377 29.97 -12.51 7.04
CA MET A 377 28.90 -11.57 7.39
C MET A 377 28.92 -11.16 8.86
N PRO A 378 28.79 -9.85 9.18
CA PRO A 378 28.56 -9.38 10.54
C PRO A 378 27.22 -9.87 11.09
N GLU A 379 27.18 -10.18 12.39
CA GLU A 379 25.99 -10.71 13.09
C GLU A 379 24.73 -9.84 12.94
N HIS A 380 24.89 -8.53 12.76
CA HIS A 380 23.77 -7.61 12.55
C HIS A 380 22.97 -7.92 11.26
N TYR A 381 23.60 -8.43 10.21
CA TYR A 381 22.96 -8.66 8.91
C TYR A 381 22.30 -10.05 8.79
N VAL A 382 22.53 -10.93 9.76
CA VAL A 382 21.96 -12.28 9.83
C VAL A 382 20.43 -12.23 9.73
N HIS A 383 19.80 -11.51 10.65
CA HIS A 383 18.35 -11.38 10.68
C HIS A 383 17.80 -10.74 9.40
N PHE A 384 18.52 -9.76 8.84
CA PHE A 384 18.15 -9.13 7.58
C PHE A 384 18.18 -10.12 6.41
N VAL A 385 19.25 -10.91 6.27
CA VAL A 385 19.42 -11.88 5.17
C VAL A 385 18.44 -13.04 5.30
N SER A 386 18.18 -13.53 6.52
CA SER A 386 17.16 -14.55 6.77
C SER A 386 15.77 -14.07 6.35
N ASP A 387 15.41 -12.83 6.71
CA ASP A 387 14.13 -12.23 6.31
C ASP A 387 14.06 -11.97 4.80
N LEU A 388 15.18 -11.61 4.17
CA LEU A 388 15.31 -11.43 2.72
C LEU A 388 15.10 -12.75 1.97
N TRP A 389 15.73 -13.83 2.46
CA TRP A 389 15.63 -15.18 1.90
C TRP A 389 14.22 -15.77 2.04
N ALA A 390 13.57 -15.55 3.18
CA ALA A 390 12.17 -15.93 3.38
C ALA A 390 11.21 -15.23 2.39
N GLN A 391 11.64 -14.10 1.82
CA GLN A 391 10.93 -13.35 0.79
C GLN A 391 11.46 -13.61 -0.63
N GLY A 392 12.20 -14.71 -0.84
CA GLY A 392 12.80 -15.10 -2.12
C GLY A 392 11.90 -14.93 -3.36
N PRO A 393 10.60 -15.27 -3.34
CA PRO A 393 9.75 -15.04 -4.50
C PRO A 393 9.42 -13.55 -4.76
N ALA A 394 9.44 -12.69 -3.76
CA ALA A 394 9.36 -11.23 -3.97
C ALA A 394 10.64 -10.69 -4.63
N LEU A 395 11.80 -11.22 -4.22
CA LEU A 395 13.09 -10.92 -4.86
C LEU A 395 13.17 -11.46 -6.29
N SER A 396 12.44 -12.53 -6.64
CA SER A 396 12.33 -12.98 -8.03
C SER A 396 11.74 -11.88 -8.93
N GLY A 397 10.91 -11.00 -8.36
CA GLY A 397 10.41 -9.79 -9.00
C GLY A 397 11.49 -8.80 -9.44
N LEU A 398 12.69 -8.87 -8.83
CA LEU A 398 13.84 -8.06 -9.22
C LEU A 398 14.36 -8.42 -10.63
N MET A 399 14.02 -9.62 -11.14
CA MET A 399 14.27 -10.00 -12.53
C MET A 399 13.63 -9.01 -13.51
N PHE A 400 12.48 -8.43 -13.16
CA PHE A 400 11.81 -7.42 -13.99
C PHE A 400 12.58 -6.09 -14.06
N ILE A 401 13.61 -5.87 -13.24
CA ILE A 401 14.48 -4.70 -13.41
C ILE A 401 15.24 -4.78 -14.74
N PHE A 402 15.55 -5.98 -15.22
CA PHE A 402 16.29 -6.17 -16.47
C PHE A 402 15.39 -6.28 -17.70
N THR A 403 14.06 -6.22 -17.53
CA THR A 403 13.10 -6.34 -18.63
C THR A 403 12.72 -4.97 -19.22
N PRO A 404 12.24 -4.92 -20.49
CA PRO A 404 11.75 -3.69 -21.09
C PRO A 404 10.60 -3.07 -20.29
N GLY A 405 10.47 -1.75 -20.32
CA GLY A 405 9.55 -1.00 -19.44
C GLY A 405 8.09 -1.46 -19.45
N PHE A 406 7.56 -1.95 -20.58
CA PHE A 406 6.19 -2.48 -20.66
C PHE A 406 6.01 -3.80 -19.90
N VAL A 407 7.02 -4.68 -19.91
CA VAL A 407 7.05 -5.93 -19.13
C VAL A 407 7.21 -5.59 -17.65
N THR A 408 8.12 -4.67 -17.34
CA THR A 408 8.38 -4.19 -15.97
C THR A 408 7.13 -3.57 -15.33
N ALA A 409 6.33 -2.84 -16.10
CA ALA A 409 5.07 -2.27 -15.60
C ALA A 409 4.07 -3.35 -15.14
N ARG A 410 3.96 -4.46 -15.89
CA ARG A 410 3.06 -5.58 -15.53
C ARG A 410 3.67 -6.50 -14.47
N GLY A 411 4.98 -6.73 -14.54
CA GLY A 411 5.75 -7.43 -13.51
C GLY A 411 5.66 -6.73 -12.16
N CYS A 412 5.70 -5.40 -12.13
CA CYS A 412 5.49 -4.60 -10.93
C CYS A 412 4.12 -4.86 -10.29
N LEU A 413 3.05 -4.96 -11.08
CA LEU A 413 1.72 -5.30 -10.56
C LEU A 413 1.70 -6.69 -9.92
N LEU A 414 2.35 -7.68 -10.55
CA LEU A 414 2.44 -9.05 -10.02
C LEU A 414 3.24 -9.11 -8.71
N VAL A 415 4.35 -8.37 -8.63
CA VAL A 415 5.18 -8.31 -7.44
C VAL A 415 4.46 -7.58 -6.32
N ALA A 416 3.86 -6.42 -6.61
CA ALA A 416 3.20 -5.55 -5.64
C ALA A 416 1.86 -6.09 -5.13
N PHE A 417 1.15 -6.91 -5.91
CA PHE A 417 -0.18 -7.38 -5.51
C PHE A 417 -0.35 -8.90 -5.61
N GLY A 418 0.22 -9.54 -6.62
CA GLY A 418 0.13 -10.99 -6.81
C GLY A 418 0.82 -11.76 -5.69
N PHE A 419 2.06 -11.41 -5.35
CA PHE A 419 2.79 -12.09 -4.26
C PHE A 419 2.19 -11.85 -2.87
N PRO A 420 1.87 -10.60 -2.47
CA PRO A 420 1.13 -10.33 -1.24
C PRO A 420 -0.21 -11.06 -1.17
N ALA A 421 -0.95 -11.14 -2.28
CA ALA A 421 -2.18 -11.93 -2.35
C ALA A 421 -1.91 -13.41 -2.08
N TYR A 422 -0.84 -13.99 -2.64
CA TYR A 422 -0.45 -15.37 -2.38
C TYR A 422 -0.16 -15.63 -0.90
N ILE A 423 0.67 -14.81 -0.26
CA ILE A 423 0.97 -15.01 1.18
C ILE A 423 -0.28 -14.79 2.03
N THR A 424 -1.07 -13.77 1.72
CA THR A 424 -2.27 -13.45 2.52
C THR A 424 -3.31 -14.56 2.46
N MET A 425 -3.46 -15.24 1.33
CA MET A 425 -4.25 -16.47 1.25
C MET A 425 -3.73 -17.56 2.19
N GLY A 426 -2.41 -17.79 2.25
CA GLY A 426 -1.81 -18.69 3.24
C GLY A 426 -2.12 -18.27 4.68
N THR A 427 -2.04 -16.98 5.00
CA THR A 427 -2.38 -16.48 6.36
C THR A 427 -3.86 -16.60 6.68
N LEU A 428 -4.74 -16.49 5.68
CA LEU A 428 -6.18 -16.68 5.83
C LEU A 428 -6.50 -18.14 6.09
N ALA A 429 -5.83 -19.08 5.40
CA ALA A 429 -5.98 -20.52 5.62
C ALA A 429 -5.50 -20.94 7.01
N GLN A 430 -4.35 -20.43 7.46
CA GLN A 430 -3.77 -20.71 8.79
C GLN A 430 -4.45 -19.94 9.94
N GLN A 431 -5.45 -19.10 9.66
CA GLN A 431 -6.14 -18.25 10.65
C GLN A 431 -5.19 -17.43 11.56
N ARG A 432 -4.02 -17.02 11.04
CA ARG A 432 -3.02 -16.27 11.81
C ARG A 432 -3.43 -14.81 11.97
N THR A 433 -4.30 -14.55 12.93
CA THR A 433 -4.92 -13.22 13.20
C THR A 433 -3.91 -12.10 13.44
N ARG A 434 -2.74 -12.41 14.03
CA ARG A 434 -1.67 -11.42 14.29
C ARG A 434 -1.14 -10.76 13.02
N SER A 435 -1.18 -11.45 11.88
CA SER A 435 -0.67 -10.96 10.59
C SER A 435 -1.70 -10.18 9.78
N TYR A 436 -2.99 -10.25 10.13
CA TYR A 436 -4.06 -9.63 9.33
C TYR A 436 -3.97 -8.11 9.29
N GLU A 437 -3.61 -7.47 10.41
CA GLU A 437 -3.47 -6.01 10.43
C GLU A 437 -2.34 -5.55 9.52
N TRP A 438 -1.20 -6.23 9.55
CA TRP A 438 -0.04 -5.85 8.74
C TRP A 438 -0.33 -5.95 7.24
N TRP A 439 -0.95 -7.05 6.81
CA TRP A 439 -1.33 -7.21 5.40
C TRP A 439 -2.45 -6.27 4.97
N LEU A 440 -3.42 -5.99 5.85
CA LEU A 440 -4.48 -5.03 5.55
C LEU A 440 -3.92 -3.61 5.41
N LEU A 441 -2.97 -3.21 6.28
CA LEU A 441 -2.22 -1.96 6.16
C LEU A 441 -1.48 -1.90 4.83
N TYR A 442 -0.75 -2.97 4.50
CA TYR A 442 -0.01 -3.09 3.25
C TYR A 442 -0.91 -2.84 2.04
N PHE A 443 -2.01 -3.60 1.86
CA PHE A 443 -2.90 -3.41 0.71
C PHE A 443 -3.51 -2.02 0.65
N THR A 444 -3.92 -1.48 1.81
CA THR A 444 -4.51 -0.13 1.87
C THR A 444 -3.52 0.92 1.37
N VAL A 445 -2.26 0.85 1.79
CA VAL A 445 -1.21 1.80 1.37
C VAL A 445 -0.75 1.53 -0.05
N ALA A 446 -0.47 0.28 -0.40
CA ALA A 446 0.02 -0.11 -1.72
C ALA A 446 -0.95 0.30 -2.83
N VAL A 447 -2.26 0.07 -2.64
CA VAL A 447 -3.27 0.51 -3.62
C VAL A 447 -3.35 2.05 -3.68
N SER A 448 -3.32 2.73 -2.53
CA SER A 448 -3.34 4.20 -2.53
C SER A 448 -2.14 4.79 -3.28
N VAL A 449 -0.94 4.26 -3.03
CA VAL A 449 0.30 4.68 -3.67
C VAL A 449 0.30 4.33 -5.16
N GLU A 450 -0.21 3.15 -5.53
CA GLU A 450 -0.33 2.73 -6.92
C GLU A 450 -1.20 3.68 -7.74
N TYR A 451 -2.34 4.11 -7.19
CA TYR A 451 -3.22 5.08 -7.85
C TYR A 451 -2.56 6.45 -8.02
N VAL A 452 -1.86 6.93 -6.98
CA VAL A 452 -1.10 8.18 -7.07
C VAL A 452 0.01 8.09 -8.12
N ILE A 453 0.79 7.01 -8.12
CA ILE A 453 1.84 6.80 -9.11
C ILE A 453 1.28 6.67 -10.51
N THR A 454 0.13 6.01 -10.69
CA THR A 454 -0.52 5.87 -12.00
C THR A 454 -1.00 7.24 -12.51
N ALA A 455 -1.56 8.08 -11.64
CA ALA A 455 -1.94 9.44 -11.98
C ALA A 455 -0.72 10.29 -12.39
N ILE A 456 0.40 10.19 -11.66
CA ILE A 456 1.67 10.86 -12.00
C ILE A 456 2.26 10.27 -13.29
N GLY A 457 2.14 8.96 -13.49
CA GLY A 457 2.66 8.22 -14.64
C GLY A 457 2.09 8.71 -15.96
N ALA A 458 0.87 9.24 -15.99
CA ALA A 458 0.33 9.88 -17.19
C ALA A 458 1.24 11.04 -17.69
N ALA A 459 1.87 11.79 -16.80
CA ALA A 459 2.78 12.88 -17.13
C ALA A 459 4.25 12.44 -17.29
N PHE A 460 4.69 11.42 -16.54
CA PHE A 460 6.10 11.00 -16.45
C PHE A 460 6.43 9.66 -17.13
N SER A 461 5.47 9.05 -17.85
CA SER A 461 5.64 7.75 -18.52
C SER A 461 6.75 7.70 -19.57
N TRP A 462 7.18 8.86 -20.09
CA TRP A 462 8.28 8.99 -21.05
C TRP A 462 9.67 8.75 -20.43
N LEU A 463 9.78 8.80 -19.09
CA LEU A 463 11.07 8.65 -18.40
C LEU A 463 11.47 7.17 -18.31
N PRO A 464 12.63 6.76 -18.88
CA PRO A 464 12.98 5.35 -19.08
C PRO A 464 13.14 4.53 -17.79
N LEU A 465 13.37 5.18 -16.65
CA LEU A 465 13.52 4.54 -15.33
C LEU A 465 12.27 4.63 -14.42
N PHE A 466 11.17 5.19 -14.91
CA PHE A 466 9.98 5.45 -14.07
C PHE A 466 9.38 4.15 -13.51
N TYR A 467 9.17 3.14 -14.36
CA TYR A 467 8.59 1.86 -13.92
C TYR A 467 9.54 1.04 -13.03
N HIS A 468 10.85 1.21 -13.19
CA HIS A 468 11.85 0.59 -12.32
C HIS A 468 11.85 1.22 -10.93
N ALA A 469 11.76 2.56 -10.84
CA ALA A 469 11.60 3.26 -9.57
C ALA A 469 10.28 2.88 -8.88
N LYS A 470 9.19 2.77 -9.64
CA LYS A 470 7.89 2.28 -9.15
C LYS A 470 8.01 0.87 -8.55
N LEU A 471 8.69 -0.05 -9.22
CA LEU A 471 8.93 -1.41 -8.73
C LEU A 471 9.71 -1.40 -7.41
N LEU A 472 10.81 -0.65 -7.33
CA LEU A 472 11.62 -0.53 -6.10
C LEU A 472 10.81 0.05 -4.94
N LEU A 473 10.00 1.07 -5.21
CA LEU A 473 9.10 1.66 -4.22
C LEU A 473 8.11 0.61 -3.71
N MET A 474 7.42 -0.11 -4.59
CA MET A 474 6.47 -1.16 -4.18
C MET A 474 7.13 -2.28 -3.37
N LEU A 475 8.35 -2.66 -3.74
CA LEU A 475 9.14 -3.65 -3.00
C LEU A 475 9.52 -3.13 -1.60
N TRP A 476 9.88 -1.84 -1.48
CA TRP A 476 10.14 -1.20 -0.20
C TRP A 476 8.92 -1.19 0.74
N LEU A 477 7.69 -1.00 0.20
CA LEU A 477 6.46 -1.10 0.99
C LEU A 477 6.25 -2.51 1.54
N GLN A 478 6.64 -3.52 0.78
CA GLN A 478 6.35 -4.93 1.04
C GLN A 478 7.28 -5.53 2.09
N PHE A 479 8.52 -5.06 2.18
CA PHE A 479 9.49 -5.61 3.12
C PHE A 479 9.08 -5.31 4.58
N PRO A 480 8.84 -6.35 5.42
CA PRO A 480 8.47 -6.19 6.83
C PRO A 480 9.58 -5.51 7.65
N TYR A 481 10.85 -5.69 7.25
CA TYR A 481 12.01 -5.09 7.91
C TYR A 481 11.96 -3.56 7.93
N PHE A 482 11.67 -2.93 6.78
CA PHE A 482 11.63 -1.47 6.68
C PHE A 482 10.37 -0.86 7.30
N ARG A 483 9.32 -1.68 7.52
CA ARG A 483 7.99 -1.25 7.94
C ARG A 483 7.45 -0.10 7.08
N GLY A 484 7.80 -0.07 5.79
CA GLY A 484 7.52 1.05 4.88
C GLY A 484 6.03 1.36 4.77
N ALA A 485 5.20 0.32 4.61
CA ALA A 485 3.75 0.47 4.60
C ALA A 485 3.20 1.04 5.92
N GLN A 486 3.72 0.61 7.08
CA GLN A 486 3.26 1.14 8.37
C GLN A 486 3.64 2.60 8.54
N LYS A 487 4.90 2.97 8.25
CA LYS A 487 5.37 4.35 8.31
C LYS A 487 4.57 5.27 7.40
N MET A 488 4.33 4.86 6.16
CA MET A 488 3.49 5.64 5.25
C MET A 488 2.04 5.70 5.69
N PHE A 489 1.47 4.61 6.20
CA PHE A 489 0.12 4.63 6.74
C PHE A 489 -0.01 5.65 7.88
N GLU A 490 0.94 5.63 8.80
CA GLU A 490 0.98 6.58 9.91
C GLU A 490 1.20 8.00 9.39
N SER A 491 2.14 8.26 8.48
CA SER A 491 2.34 9.62 7.96
C SER A 491 1.13 10.18 7.21
N PHE A 492 0.52 9.41 6.29
CA PHE A 492 -0.57 9.91 5.44
C PHE A 492 -1.91 9.93 6.14
N PHE A 493 -2.19 8.92 6.96
CA PHE A 493 -3.48 8.78 7.62
C PHE A 493 -3.47 9.24 9.08
N SER A 494 -2.32 9.55 9.70
CA SER A 494 -2.28 10.18 11.05
C SER A 494 -3.08 11.47 11.13
N SER A 495 -3.10 12.30 10.06
CA SER A 495 -3.97 13.50 10.04
C SER A 495 -5.46 13.15 10.13
N PHE A 496 -5.88 11.99 9.61
CA PHE A 496 -7.24 11.46 9.80
C PHE A 496 -7.39 10.68 11.13
N PHE A 497 -6.28 10.33 11.77
CA PHE A 497 -6.22 9.60 13.03
C PHE A 497 -5.66 10.49 14.15
N VAL A 498 -6.53 11.26 14.79
CA VAL A 498 -6.26 11.71 16.16
C VAL A 498 -6.30 10.47 17.07
N LEU A 499 -5.21 9.72 17.10
CA LEU A 499 -4.88 8.84 18.22
C LEU A 499 -4.39 9.77 19.34
N PRO A 500 -4.95 9.69 20.55
CA PRO A 500 -4.47 10.49 21.66
C PRO A 500 -2.97 10.21 21.88
N GLU A 501 -2.18 11.29 22.06
CA GLU A 501 -0.71 11.33 22.16
C GLU A 501 -0.08 10.30 23.13
N GLY A 502 -0.87 9.65 23.98
CA GLY A 502 -0.42 8.63 24.93
C GLY A 502 0.11 7.32 24.32
N MET A 503 -0.22 6.98 23.06
CA MET A 503 0.37 5.79 22.40
C MET A 503 1.79 6.04 21.90
N ALA A 504 2.08 7.23 21.35
CA ALA A 504 3.41 7.59 20.84
C ALA A 504 4.47 7.50 21.94
N LYS A 505 4.17 8.05 23.13
CA LYS A 505 5.05 7.98 24.30
C LYS A 505 5.27 6.56 24.83
N ARG A 506 4.32 5.62 24.65
CA ARG A 506 4.46 4.23 25.09
C ARG A 506 5.23 3.37 24.09
N ASP A 507 5.08 3.62 22.80
CA ASP A 507 5.86 2.93 21.76
C ASP A 507 7.33 3.39 21.78
N GLU A 508 7.60 4.66 22.09
CA GLU A 508 8.94 5.17 22.40
C GLU A 508 9.54 4.48 23.63
N ALA A 509 8.77 4.36 24.73
CA ALA A 509 9.22 3.68 25.94
C ALA A 509 9.45 2.17 25.78
N ARG A 510 8.71 1.51 24.86
CA ARG A 510 8.89 0.07 24.52
C ARG A 510 9.98 -0.19 23.48
N GLN A 511 10.43 0.82 22.74
CA GLN A 511 11.57 0.71 21.85
C GLN A 511 12.89 1.04 22.55
N GLN A 512 12.83 1.73 23.70
CA GLN A 512 13.96 2.06 24.56
C GLN A 512 14.21 1.04 25.69
N ALA A 513 13.27 0.12 25.93
CA ALA A 513 13.39 -1.02 26.85
C ALA A 513 13.52 -2.31 26.03
#